data_AF-A0A661IYI2-F1
#
_entry.id   AF-A0A661IYI2-F1
#
_cell.length_a   1.000
_cell.length_b   1.000
_cell.length_c   1.000
_cell.angle_alpha   90.00
_cell.angle_beta   90.00
_cell.angle_gamma   90.00
#
_symmetry.space_group_name_H-M   'P 1'
#
loop_
_entity.id
_entity.type
_entity.pdbx_description
1 polymer ?
#
loop_
_entity_poly.entity_id
_entity_poly.type
_entity_poly.pdbx_seq_one_letter_code
_entity_poly.pdbx_strand_id
1 'polypeptide(L)'
;VDGIPWFLAFAPKGPSEVLFVLPGIENFMDVEEDTFKALTRGLGCLLSYWRDHGVYSFNLVIYGGTRAPRGAFWVHGRAVVRRILNPWGTSDMHAFPVLQEQPVVGVLPEALATKMRPYFGG
;
A
#
# COMPACT_ATOMS: atom_id res chain seq x y z
N VAL A 1 6.00 7.86 -9.14
CA VAL A 1 5.74 7.52 -10.57
C VAL A 1 4.80 8.58 -11.11
N ASP A 2 5.21 9.31 -12.14
CA ASP A 2 4.37 10.29 -12.84
C ASP A 2 3.63 11.27 -11.90
N GLY A 3 4.34 11.85 -10.93
CA GLY A 3 3.79 12.81 -9.96
C GLY A 3 3.05 12.19 -8.77
N ILE A 4 2.73 10.89 -8.79
CA ILE A 4 2.14 10.18 -7.65
C ILE A 4 3.25 9.76 -6.68
N PRO A 5 3.24 10.23 -5.42
CA PRO A 5 4.14 9.75 -4.37
C PRO A 5 3.74 8.34 -3.92
N TRP A 6 4.74 7.45 -3.84
CA TRP A 6 4.63 6.09 -3.30
C TRP A 6 5.61 5.95 -2.15
N PHE A 7 5.16 5.38 -1.04
CA PHE A 7 6.00 5.26 0.16
C PHE A 7 5.63 4.03 0.98
N LEU A 8 6.60 3.57 1.77
CA LEU A 8 6.38 2.53 2.77
C LEU A 8 5.78 3.18 4.02
N ALA A 9 4.82 2.51 4.64
CA ALA A 9 4.26 3.00 5.89
C ALA A 9 5.35 3.00 6.98
N PHE A 10 5.54 4.15 7.62
CA PHE A 10 6.50 4.29 8.72
C PHE A 10 6.14 3.38 9.91
N ALA A 11 4.85 3.30 10.24
CA ALA A 11 4.30 2.40 11.25
C ALA A 11 3.34 1.41 10.57
N PRO A 12 3.87 0.36 9.91
CA PRO A 12 3.06 -0.57 9.15
C PRO A 12 2.19 -1.43 10.07
N LYS A 13 0.94 -1.65 9.66
CA LYS A 13 -0.01 -2.58 10.31
C LYS A 13 0.05 -3.99 9.70
N GLY A 14 0.76 -4.17 8.60
CA GLY A 14 0.96 -5.47 7.98
C GLY A 14 2.22 -5.55 7.12
N PRO A 15 2.51 -6.75 6.58
CA PRO A 15 3.73 -6.98 5.81
C PRO A 15 3.75 -6.18 4.51
N SER A 16 4.91 -5.60 4.19
CA SER A 16 5.17 -4.88 2.94
C SER A 16 4.06 -3.88 2.59
N GLU A 17 3.68 -3.08 3.57
CA GLU A 17 2.59 -2.14 3.43
C GLU A 17 3.04 -0.87 2.69
N VAL A 18 2.43 -0.63 1.54
CA VAL A 18 2.73 0.47 0.63
C VAL A 18 1.54 1.42 0.55
N LEU A 19 1.85 2.70 0.58
CA LEU A 19 0.91 3.81 0.51
C LEU A 19 1.16 4.62 -0.77
N PHE A 20 0.10 5.16 -1.34
CA PHE A 20 0.17 6.19 -2.37
C PHE A 20 -0.85 7.27 -2.09
N VAL A 21 -0.59 8.49 -2.53
CA VAL A 21 -1.50 9.65 -2.38
C VAL A 21 -1.68 10.30 -3.74
N LEU A 22 -2.88 10.79 -4.05
CA LEU A 22 -3.18 11.61 -5.23
C LEU A 22 -3.36 13.07 -4.77
N PRO A 23 -2.31 13.91 -4.80
CA PRO A 23 -2.38 15.26 -4.27
C PRO A 23 -3.44 16.09 -4.97
N GLY A 24 -4.27 16.80 -4.20
CA GLY A 24 -5.31 17.70 -4.73
C GLY A 24 -6.57 17.01 -5.24
N ILE A 25 -6.61 15.68 -5.30
CA ILE A 25 -7.82 14.93 -5.67
C ILE A 25 -8.53 14.50 -4.40
N GLU A 26 -9.76 14.95 -4.16
CA GLU A 26 -10.51 14.61 -2.95
C GLU A 26 -11.41 13.39 -3.15
N ASN A 27 -11.98 13.19 -4.33
CA ASN A 27 -12.85 12.08 -4.65
C ASN A 27 -12.22 11.22 -5.76
N PHE A 28 -12.21 9.90 -5.58
CA PHE A 28 -11.65 8.99 -6.58
C PHE A 28 -12.40 9.05 -7.92
N MET A 29 -13.68 9.44 -7.90
CA MET A 29 -14.47 9.63 -9.12
C MET A 29 -14.05 10.85 -9.95
N ASP A 30 -13.26 11.77 -9.37
CA ASP A 30 -12.74 12.96 -10.05
C ASP A 30 -11.34 12.71 -10.65
N VAL A 31 -10.84 11.47 -10.61
CA VAL A 31 -9.54 11.11 -11.18
C VAL A 31 -9.60 11.14 -12.71
N GLU A 32 -8.81 12.04 -13.30
CA GLU A 32 -8.65 12.14 -14.75
C GLU A 32 -7.85 10.97 -15.34
N GLU A 33 -8.00 10.76 -16.64
CA GLU A 33 -7.41 9.63 -17.37
C GLU A 33 -5.88 9.54 -17.21
N ASP A 34 -5.16 10.66 -17.29
CA ASP A 34 -3.70 10.66 -17.17
C ASP A 34 -3.24 10.30 -15.76
N THR A 35 -3.96 10.75 -14.74
CA THR A 35 -3.69 10.37 -13.34
C THR A 35 -4.03 8.90 -13.10
N PHE A 36 -5.10 8.39 -13.72
CA PHE A 36 -5.45 6.97 -13.66
C PHE A 36 -4.36 6.10 -14.34
N LYS A 37 -3.83 6.53 -15.49
CA LYS A 37 -2.69 5.87 -16.16
C LYS A 37 -1.43 5.91 -15.30
N ALA A 38 -1.15 7.01 -14.61
CA ALA A 38 -0.04 7.11 -13.66
C ALA A 38 -0.22 6.14 -12.47
N LEU A 39 -1.43 6.06 -11.91
CA LEU A 39 -1.76 5.15 -10.81
C LEU A 39 -1.55 3.69 -11.21
N THR A 40 -2.09 3.29 -12.36
CA THR A 40 -1.95 1.92 -12.89
C THR A 40 -0.50 1.55 -13.20
N ARG A 41 0.31 2.48 -13.72
CA ARG A 41 1.76 2.30 -13.85
C ARG A 41 2.44 2.06 -12.51
N GLY A 42 2.13 2.89 -11.49
CA GLY A 42 2.67 2.72 -10.14
C GLY A 42 2.26 1.40 -9.49
N LEU A 43 1.01 0.96 -9.68
CA LEU A 43 0.56 -0.38 -9.29
C LEU A 43 1.36 -1.47 -10.03
N GLY A 44 1.62 -1.30 -11.33
CA GLY A 44 2.48 -2.20 -12.10
C GLY A 44 3.89 -2.34 -11.52
N CYS A 45 4.50 -1.22 -11.08
CA CYS A 45 5.78 -1.23 -10.36
C CYS A 45 5.71 -2.05 -9.07
N LEU A 46 4.69 -1.80 -8.25
CA LEU A 46 4.47 -2.52 -6.98
C LEU A 46 4.28 -4.04 -7.20
N LEU A 47 3.39 -4.39 -8.13
CA LEU A 47 3.08 -5.79 -8.45
C LEU A 47 4.27 -6.51 -9.05
N SER A 48 5.11 -5.82 -9.83
CA SER A 48 6.35 -6.40 -10.37
C SER A 48 7.34 -6.71 -9.25
N TYR A 49 7.53 -5.80 -8.29
CA TYR A 49 8.34 -6.05 -7.10
C TYR A 49 7.84 -7.27 -6.33
N TRP A 50 6.53 -7.33 -6.06
CA TRP A 50 5.93 -8.46 -5.34
C TRP A 50 6.07 -9.79 -6.07
N ARG A 51 5.81 -9.82 -7.39
CA ARG A 51 6.00 -11.02 -8.22
C ARG A 51 7.43 -11.54 -8.10
N ASP A 52 8.42 -10.67 -8.29
CA ASP A 52 9.84 -11.06 -8.28
C ASP A 52 10.30 -11.56 -6.89
N HIS A 53 9.54 -11.23 -5.83
CA HIS A 53 9.77 -11.68 -4.45
C HIS A 53 8.76 -12.75 -3.99
N GLY A 54 8.07 -13.43 -4.92
CA GLY A 54 7.18 -14.55 -4.65
C GLY A 54 5.91 -14.20 -3.87
N VAL A 55 5.43 -12.96 -4.00
CA VAL A 55 4.18 -12.50 -3.38
C VAL A 55 3.07 -12.49 -4.43
N TYR A 56 2.02 -13.26 -4.17
CA TYR A 56 0.88 -13.44 -5.10
C TYR A 56 -0.47 -13.11 -4.49
N SER A 57 -0.52 -12.64 -3.23
CA SER A 57 -1.76 -12.25 -2.57
C SER A 57 -1.55 -10.95 -1.78
N PHE A 58 -2.49 -10.03 -1.95
CA PHE A 58 -2.48 -8.72 -1.33
C PHE A 58 -3.91 -8.20 -1.21
N ASN A 59 -4.10 -7.22 -0.32
CA ASN A 59 -5.30 -6.40 -0.28
C ASN A 59 -4.94 -4.97 -0.70
N LEU A 60 -5.83 -4.34 -1.46
CA LEU A 60 -5.74 -2.93 -1.83
C LEU A 60 -7.02 -2.22 -1.39
N VAL A 61 -6.86 -1.08 -0.76
CA VAL A 61 -7.96 -0.17 -0.42
C VAL A 61 -7.62 1.23 -0.93
N ILE A 62 -8.64 1.94 -1.41
CA ILE A 62 -8.56 3.33 -1.85
C ILE A 62 -9.56 4.11 -1.00
N TYR A 63 -9.05 5.12 -0.31
CA TYR A 63 -9.82 6.05 0.48
C TYR A 63 -10.01 7.34 -0.32
N GLY A 64 -11.22 7.89 -0.29
CA GLY A 64 -11.54 9.21 -0.81
C GLY A 64 -12.28 10.01 0.25
N GLY A 65 -12.29 11.32 0.07
CA GLY A 65 -13.06 12.26 0.87
C GLY A 65 -14.57 12.05 0.69
N THR A 66 -15.33 12.44 1.70
CA THR A 66 -16.78 12.57 1.60
C THR A 66 -17.13 13.80 0.74
N ARG A 67 -18.38 13.89 0.26
CA ARG A 67 -18.84 15.06 -0.51
C ARG A 67 -18.75 16.39 0.27
N ALA A 68 -18.72 16.35 1.61
CA ALA A 68 -18.54 17.51 2.47
C ALA A 68 -18.03 17.10 3.86
N PRO A 69 -17.25 17.97 4.56
CA PRO A 69 -16.65 19.21 4.05
C PRO A 69 -15.45 18.92 3.12
N ARG A 70 -15.29 19.76 2.08
CA ARG A 70 -14.17 19.70 1.13
C ARG A 70 -12.86 20.22 1.76
N GLY A 71 -11.72 19.83 1.20
CA GLY A 71 -10.39 20.34 1.58
C GLY A 71 -9.69 19.62 2.73
N ALA A 72 -10.33 18.61 3.35
CA ALA A 72 -9.78 17.91 4.51
C ALA A 72 -9.02 16.62 4.15
N PHE A 73 -9.15 16.12 2.91
CA PHE A 73 -8.71 14.78 2.56
C PHE A 73 -8.32 14.66 1.10
N TRP A 74 -7.15 14.09 0.83
CA TRP A 74 -6.78 13.64 -0.51
C TRP A 74 -6.98 12.14 -0.65
N VAL A 75 -7.37 11.73 -1.86
CA VAL A 75 -7.45 10.33 -2.23
C VAL A 75 -6.10 9.69 -1.97
N HIS A 76 -6.12 8.57 -1.27
CA HIS A 76 -4.92 7.80 -1.02
C HIS A 76 -5.29 6.33 -0.95
N GLY A 77 -4.33 5.48 -1.27
CA GLY A 77 -4.51 4.05 -1.19
C GLY A 77 -3.46 3.38 -0.34
N ARG A 78 -3.81 2.17 0.09
CA ARG A 78 -2.97 1.30 0.90
C ARG A 78 -3.03 -0.09 0.33
N ALA A 79 -1.87 -0.64 0.02
CA ALA A 79 -1.69 -1.98 -0.47
C ALA A 79 -0.87 -2.77 0.57
N VAL A 80 -1.37 -3.91 1.02
CA VAL A 80 -0.72 -4.74 2.03
C VAL A 80 -0.65 -6.18 1.57
N VAL A 81 0.51 -6.80 1.77
CA VAL A 81 0.70 -8.20 1.40
C VAL A 81 -0.09 -9.10 2.33
N ARG A 82 -0.77 -10.08 1.75
CA ARG A 82 -1.43 -11.16 2.48
C ARG A 82 -0.58 -12.41 2.33
N ARG A 83 0.12 -12.79 3.40
CA ARG A 83 0.89 -14.03 3.45
C ARG A 83 0.45 -14.89 4.61
N ILE A 84 0.43 -16.19 4.36
CA ILE A 84 0.37 -17.19 5.42
C ILE A 84 1.73 -17.19 6.08
N LEU A 85 1.79 -16.71 7.31
CA LEU A 85 3.01 -16.68 8.13
C LEU A 85 3.18 -18.00 8.88
N ASN A 86 2.10 -18.76 9.03
CA ASN A 86 2.10 -20.00 9.77
C ASN A 86 2.41 -21.24 8.88
N PRO A 87 3.54 -21.94 9.10
CA PRO A 87 3.87 -23.16 8.35
C PRO A 87 2.92 -24.33 8.62
N TRP A 88 2.14 -24.27 9.70
CA TRP A 88 1.17 -25.31 10.08
C TRP A 88 -0.18 -25.15 9.37
N GLY A 89 -0.34 -24.14 8.50
CA GLY A 89 -1.58 -23.92 7.75
C GLY A 89 -2.79 -23.54 8.60
N THR A 90 -2.58 -23.16 9.86
CA THR A 90 -3.65 -22.63 10.72
C THR A 90 -3.75 -21.11 10.55
N SER A 91 -4.80 -20.51 11.12
CA SER A 91 -5.06 -19.07 10.98
C SER A 91 -3.84 -18.22 11.33
N ASP A 92 -3.54 -17.22 10.49
CA ASP A 92 -2.52 -16.20 10.79
C ASP A 92 -3.03 -15.18 11.83
N MET A 93 -4.30 -15.25 12.23
CA MET A 93 -4.85 -14.44 13.31
C MET A 93 -4.32 -14.96 14.65
N HIS A 94 -3.62 -14.10 15.37
CA HIS A 94 -3.04 -14.38 16.67
C HIS A 94 -3.41 -13.28 17.67
N ALA A 95 -3.16 -13.52 18.96
CA ALA A 95 -3.63 -12.66 20.04
C ALA A 95 -3.10 -11.21 19.96
N PHE A 96 -1.87 -10.99 19.46
CA PHE A 96 -1.28 -9.65 19.39
C PHE A 96 -2.09 -8.66 18.52
N PRO A 97 -2.33 -8.90 17.22
CA PRO A 97 -3.10 -7.97 16.40
C PRO A 97 -4.58 -7.95 16.76
N VAL A 98 -5.15 -9.04 17.30
CA VAL A 98 -6.59 -9.16 17.55
C VAL A 98 -7.00 -8.62 18.92
N LEU A 99 -6.27 -8.98 19.98
CA LEU A 99 -6.63 -8.65 21.37
C LEU A 99 -5.83 -7.46 21.91
N GLN A 100 -4.61 -7.25 21.42
CA GLN A 100 -3.71 -6.20 21.92
C GLN A 100 -3.54 -5.04 20.93
N GLU A 101 -4.15 -5.13 19.74
CA GLU A 101 -3.99 -4.15 18.65
C GLU A 101 -2.53 -3.89 18.26
N GLN A 102 -1.66 -4.89 18.45
CA GLN A 102 -0.23 -4.82 18.16
C GLN A 102 0.09 -5.59 16.88
N PRO A 103 0.22 -4.91 15.73
CA PRO A 103 0.67 -5.57 14.51
C PRO A 103 2.14 -5.95 14.63
N VAL A 104 2.48 -7.15 14.16
CA VAL A 104 3.87 -7.64 14.13
C VAL A 104 4.38 -7.59 12.70
N VAL A 105 5.36 -6.72 12.45
CA VAL A 105 6.01 -6.56 11.14
C VAL A 105 7.51 -6.80 11.29
N GLY A 106 8.03 -7.83 10.63
CA GLY A 106 9.42 -8.28 10.79
C GLY A 106 10.45 -7.56 9.90
N VAL A 107 10.06 -6.53 9.15
CA VAL A 107 10.95 -5.82 8.23
C VAL A 107 10.76 -4.32 8.38
N LEU A 108 11.87 -3.59 8.52
CA LEU A 108 11.86 -2.14 8.60
C LEU A 108 11.44 -1.52 7.25
N PRO A 109 10.58 -0.47 7.27
CA PRO A 109 10.11 0.18 6.05
C PRO A 109 11.26 0.77 5.22
N GLU A 110 12.33 1.26 5.84
CA GLU A 110 13.51 1.84 5.17
C GLU A 110 14.32 0.78 4.41
N ALA A 111 14.48 -0.40 5.03
CA ALA A 111 15.15 -1.53 4.40
C ALA A 111 14.36 -2.03 3.19
N LEU A 112 13.04 -2.05 3.30
CA LEU A 112 12.15 -2.43 2.20
C LEU A 112 12.10 -1.37 1.10
N ALA A 113 12.10 -0.08 1.46
CA ALA A 113 12.15 1.02 0.51
C ALA A 113 13.41 0.98 -0.35
N THR A 114 14.57 0.68 0.25
CA THR A 114 15.83 0.50 -0.49
C THR A 114 15.74 -0.60 -1.55
N LYS A 115 15.08 -1.73 -1.23
CA LYS A 115 14.89 -2.85 -2.16
C LYS A 115 13.87 -2.56 -3.25
N MET A 116 12.83 -1.78 -2.94
CA MET A 116 11.73 -1.51 -3.85
C MET A 116 12.01 -0.33 -4.79
N ARG A 117 12.88 0.61 -4.40
CA ARG A 117 13.23 1.81 -5.18
C ARG A 117 13.55 1.57 -6.67
N PRO A 118 14.32 0.53 -7.05
CA PRO A 118 14.64 0.28 -8.47
C PRO A 118 13.40 0.07 -9.36
N TYR A 119 12.29 -0.41 -8.80
CA TYR A 119 11.05 -0.65 -9.54
C TYR A 119 10.26 0.63 -9.84
N PHE A 120 10.51 1.71 -9.09
CA PHE A 120 9.76 2.97 -9.17
C PHE A 120 10.51 4.08 -9.92
N GLY A 121 11.64 3.77 -10.54
CA GLY A 121 12.36 4.69 -11.43
C GLY A 121 13.61 5.36 -10.87
N GLY A 122 14.17 4.88 -9.75
CA GLY A 122 15.44 5.38 -9.17
C GLY A 122 15.30 6.65 -8.36
#